data_AF-A0A2K9NPB6-F1
#
_entry.id   AF-A0A2K9NPB6-F1
#
_cell.length_a   1.000
_cell.length_b   1.000
_cell.length_c   1.000
_cell.angle_alpha   90.00
_cell.angle_beta   90.00
_cell.angle_gamma   90.00
#
_symmetry.space_group_name_H-M   'P 1'
#
loop_
_entity.id
_entity.type
_entity.pdbx_description
1 polymer ?
#
loop_
_entity_poly.entity_id
_entity_poly.type
_entity_poly.pdbx_seq_one_letter_code
_entity_poly.pdbx_strand_id
1 'polypeptide(L)'
;MTFKAITKLLGALIIIIAIIFYRYGRSRYEKLGETTFLKNKMVEIKIITRHEYLPLHYSGDAYSIACKSDQTSNFKEQKSIFVEEGWSTIPSLAFKCDVADSIKCDHQKLSEKAKKYINAFENSTVTSVTEDGVYVSFNGCQSFVHWNTSLINNESPNLKIFISNIQASDKGTISFSITPKTLKNDSVLYVESLDFGKTWKTKTVKTEF
;
A
#
# COMPACT_ATOMS: atom_id res chain seq x y z
N MET A 1 27.58 -6.82 54.35
CA MET A 1 27.78 -6.64 52.89
C MET A 1 28.26 -5.21 52.67
N THR A 2 29.47 -4.99 52.16
CA THR A 2 30.06 -3.64 52.08
C THR A 2 29.50 -2.83 50.90
N PHE A 3 29.33 -1.52 51.06
CA PHE A 3 28.89 -0.57 50.02
C PHE A 3 29.60 -0.77 48.66
N LYS A 4 30.91 -1.11 48.67
CA LYS A 4 31.71 -1.43 47.47
C LYS A 4 31.24 -2.67 46.68
N ALA A 5 30.62 -3.65 47.34
CA ALA A 5 30.10 -4.84 46.67
C ALA A 5 28.77 -4.53 45.97
N ILE A 6 27.95 -3.67 46.59
CA ILE A 6 26.67 -3.21 46.05
C ILE A 6 26.89 -2.36 44.79
N THR A 7 27.87 -1.44 44.79
CA THR A 7 28.16 -0.60 43.62
C THR A 7 28.70 -1.40 42.42
N LYS A 8 29.53 -2.42 42.65
CA LYS A 8 30.00 -3.32 41.59
C LYS A 8 28.85 -4.14 40.97
N LEU A 9 27.93 -4.62 41.80
CA LEU A 9 26.76 -5.37 41.34
C LEU A 9 25.82 -4.51 40.48
N LEU A 10 25.55 -3.27 40.92
CA LEU A 10 24.75 -2.29 40.19
C LEU A 10 25.39 -1.92 38.84
N GLY A 11 26.70 -1.70 38.80
CA GLY A 11 27.41 -1.41 37.55
C GLY A 11 27.30 -2.55 36.53
N ALA A 12 27.46 -3.81 36.98
CA ALA A 12 27.28 -4.98 36.12
C ALA A 12 25.83 -5.11 35.61
N LEU A 13 24.84 -4.87 36.47
CA LEU A 13 23.43 -4.90 36.09
C LEU A 13 23.09 -3.85 35.03
N ILE A 14 23.58 -2.62 35.18
CA ILE A 14 23.37 -1.54 34.20
C ILE A 14 23.95 -1.91 32.84
N ILE A 15 25.15 -2.50 32.80
CA ILE A 15 25.78 -2.96 31.54
C ILE A 15 24.93 -4.04 30.87
N ILE A 16 24.43 -5.02 31.63
CA ILE A 16 23.57 -6.08 31.09
C ILE A 16 22.27 -5.48 30.53
N ILE A 17 21.62 -4.58 31.27
CA ILE A 17 20.41 -3.88 30.80
C ILE A 17 20.70 -3.07 29.53
N ALA A 18 21.82 -2.36 29.47
CA ALA A 18 22.21 -1.60 28.28
C ALA A 18 22.46 -2.51 27.07
N ILE A 19 23.07 -3.69 27.25
CA ILE A 19 23.28 -4.67 26.18
C ILE A 19 21.94 -5.24 25.71
N ILE A 20 21.05 -5.59 26.63
CA ILE A 20 19.71 -6.08 26.30
C ILE A 20 18.94 -5.00 25.54
N PHE A 21 18.94 -3.75 26.03
CA PHE A 21 18.27 -2.64 25.36
C PHE A 21 18.90 -2.32 24.00
N TYR A 22 20.21 -2.43 23.85
CA TYR A 22 20.88 -2.25 22.57
C TYR A 22 20.52 -3.34 21.56
N ARG A 23 20.41 -4.60 22.01
CA ARG A 23 20.07 -5.75 21.15
C ARG A 23 18.58 -5.84 20.81
N TYR A 24 17.72 -5.59 21.79
CA TYR A 24 16.28 -5.76 21.67
C TYR A 24 15.50 -4.46 21.55
N GLY A 25 16.15 -3.30 21.71
CA GLY A 25 15.53 -1.98 21.54
C GLY A 25 15.70 -1.39 20.14
N ARG A 26 16.31 -2.13 19.20
CA ARG A 26 16.42 -1.70 17.81
C ARG A 26 15.32 -2.32 16.95
N SER A 27 14.73 -1.50 16.09
CA SER A 27 13.88 -1.98 15.02
C SER A 27 14.66 -2.93 14.10
N ARG A 28 14.11 -4.12 13.88
CA ARG A 28 14.65 -5.11 12.94
C ARG A 28 13.59 -5.46 11.93
N TYR A 29 14.00 -5.61 10.68
CA TYR A 29 13.15 -6.02 9.58
C TYR A 29 13.74 -7.28 8.95
N GLU A 30 12.89 -8.22 8.56
CA GLU A 30 13.30 -9.46 7.91
C GLU A 30 12.46 -9.68 6.65
N LYS A 31 13.09 -9.81 5.48
CA LYS A 31 12.38 -10.09 4.22
C LYS A 31 11.89 -11.53 4.23
N LEU A 32 10.58 -11.72 4.10
CA LEU A 32 9.95 -13.05 4.07
C LEU A 32 9.85 -13.59 2.64
N GLY A 33 9.70 -12.71 1.66
CA GLY A 33 9.69 -13.08 0.24
C GLY A 33 9.24 -11.94 -0.66
N GLU A 34 9.23 -12.19 -1.97
CA GLU A 34 8.71 -11.23 -2.95
C GLU A 34 8.13 -11.95 -4.17
N THR A 35 7.22 -11.29 -4.89
CA THR A 35 6.65 -11.80 -6.14
C THR A 35 6.27 -10.65 -7.06
N THR A 36 6.85 -10.63 -8.25
CA THR A 36 6.38 -9.81 -9.36
C THR A 36 5.09 -10.43 -9.90
N PHE A 37 4.02 -9.63 -9.97
CA PHE A 37 2.70 -10.11 -10.41
C PHE A 37 2.12 -9.32 -11.57
N LEU A 38 2.72 -8.18 -11.89
CA LEU A 38 2.42 -7.41 -13.07
C LEU A 38 3.74 -6.98 -13.71
N LYS A 39 3.88 -7.25 -15.00
CA LYS A 39 5.01 -6.78 -15.81
C LYS A 39 4.53 -6.50 -17.22
N ASN A 40 4.74 -5.28 -17.68
CA ASN A 40 4.57 -4.90 -19.08
C ASN A 40 5.83 -4.16 -19.57
N LYS A 41 5.80 -3.56 -20.76
CA LYS A 41 6.96 -2.86 -21.33
C LYS A 41 7.35 -1.59 -20.55
N MET A 42 6.39 -0.98 -19.85
CA MET A 42 6.56 0.32 -19.19
C MET A 42 6.80 0.22 -17.69
N VAL A 43 6.18 -0.78 -17.04
CA VAL A 43 6.25 -0.93 -15.59
C VAL A 43 6.37 -2.39 -15.15
N GLU A 44 7.01 -2.57 -14.00
CA GLU A 44 7.04 -3.82 -13.25
C GLU A 44 6.55 -3.59 -11.82
N ILE A 45 5.66 -4.44 -11.33
CA ILE A 45 5.08 -4.31 -9.98
C ILE A 45 5.23 -5.63 -9.24
N LYS A 46 5.77 -5.53 -8.02
CA LYS A 46 5.98 -6.66 -7.11
C LYS A 46 5.44 -6.39 -5.72
N ILE A 47 5.03 -7.46 -5.04
CA ILE A 47 4.79 -7.46 -3.60
C ILE A 47 6.06 -7.95 -2.91
N ILE A 48 6.40 -7.30 -1.80
CA ILE A 48 7.48 -7.69 -0.90
C ILE A 48 6.88 -7.87 0.49
N THR A 49 7.06 -9.05 1.07
CA THR A 49 6.61 -9.34 2.45
C THR A 49 7.79 -9.30 3.40
N ARG A 50 7.52 -8.87 4.63
CA ARG A 50 8.52 -8.75 5.69
C ARG A 50 7.93 -9.00 7.06
N HIS A 51 8.77 -9.42 8.00
CA HIS A 51 8.47 -9.36 9.42
C HIS A 51 9.10 -8.10 10.02
N GLU A 52 8.31 -7.36 10.79
CA GLU A 52 8.75 -6.17 11.51
C GLU A 52 8.85 -6.50 12.99
N TYR A 53 10.03 -6.26 13.57
CA TYR A 53 10.27 -6.29 15.01
C TYR A 53 10.47 -4.85 15.47
N LEU A 54 9.40 -4.21 15.98
CA LEU A 54 9.42 -2.85 16.51
C LEU A 54 9.26 -2.91 18.04
N PRO A 55 10.36 -2.84 18.80
CA PRO A 55 10.34 -3.01 20.25
C PRO A 55 9.36 -2.06 20.92
N LEU A 56 8.53 -2.58 21.82
CA LEU A 56 7.50 -1.84 22.57
C LEU A 56 6.35 -1.25 21.72
N HIS A 57 6.29 -1.53 20.41
CA HIS A 57 5.26 -0.97 19.52
C HIS A 57 4.49 -2.06 18.76
N TYR A 58 5.20 -2.92 18.03
CA TYR A 58 4.58 -3.87 17.12
C TYR A 58 5.54 -5.02 16.77
N SER A 59 5.02 -6.23 16.67
CA SER A 59 5.74 -7.36 16.06
C SER A 59 4.76 -8.10 15.17
N GLY A 60 5.09 -8.24 13.90
CA GLY A 60 4.18 -8.89 12.96
C GLY A 60 4.63 -8.79 11.51
N ASP A 61 3.87 -9.46 10.65
CA ASP A 61 4.14 -9.46 9.22
C ASP A 61 3.47 -8.27 8.54
N ALA A 62 4.20 -7.64 7.63
CA ALA A 62 3.75 -6.55 6.80
C ALA A 62 4.14 -6.82 5.33
N TYR A 63 3.53 -6.06 4.43
CA TYR A 63 3.94 -6.06 3.03
C TYR A 63 4.07 -4.64 2.49
N SER A 64 4.82 -4.51 1.41
CA SER A 64 4.87 -3.31 0.58
C SER A 64 4.70 -3.71 -0.87
N ILE A 65 4.19 -2.77 -1.67
CA ILE A 65 4.10 -2.94 -3.11
C ILE A 65 5.10 -1.99 -3.74
N ALA A 66 6.00 -2.55 -4.53
CA ALA A 66 7.02 -1.80 -5.23
C ALA A 66 6.67 -1.72 -6.72
N CYS A 67 6.96 -0.58 -7.32
CA CYS A 67 6.81 -0.33 -8.74
C CYS A 67 8.11 0.18 -9.33
N LYS A 68 8.47 -0.33 -10.49
CA LYS A 68 9.62 0.11 -11.28
C LYS A 68 9.15 0.64 -12.61
N SER A 69 9.71 1.77 -13.03
CA SER A 69 9.65 2.31 -14.38
C SER A 69 10.93 3.09 -14.70
N ASP A 70 11.05 3.59 -15.93
CA ASP A 70 12.13 4.50 -16.30
C ASP A 70 12.13 5.78 -15.43
N GLN A 71 10.96 6.22 -14.97
CA GLN A 71 10.78 7.44 -14.18
C GLN A 71 11.20 7.29 -12.72
N THR A 72 11.31 6.06 -12.22
CA THR A 72 11.75 5.75 -10.85
C THR A 72 13.23 5.41 -10.77
N SER A 73 13.96 5.39 -11.89
CA SER A 73 15.37 4.98 -11.98
C SER A 73 16.32 5.66 -10.96
N ASN A 74 16.07 6.92 -10.62
CA ASN A 74 16.89 7.69 -9.67
C ASN A 74 16.42 7.59 -8.21
N PHE A 75 15.41 6.75 -7.90
CA PHE A 75 14.88 6.63 -6.55
C PHE A 75 15.84 5.81 -5.68
N LYS A 76 16.15 6.34 -4.50
CA LYS A 76 17.03 5.69 -3.54
C LYS A 76 16.37 4.46 -2.91
N GLU A 77 17.19 3.50 -2.54
CA GLU A 77 16.79 2.32 -1.78
C GLU A 77 16.07 2.69 -0.46
N GLN A 78 14.98 1.99 -0.15
CA GLN A 78 14.22 2.10 1.11
C GLN A 78 14.36 0.80 1.91
N LYS A 79 15.42 0.72 2.73
CA LYS A 79 15.84 -0.51 3.43
C LYS A 79 14.82 -1.09 4.39
N SER A 80 14.06 -0.26 5.11
CA SER A 80 13.07 -0.71 6.10
C SER A 80 11.91 -1.51 5.49
N ILE A 81 11.66 -1.31 4.20
CA ILE A 81 10.56 -1.95 3.47
C ILE A 81 11.06 -2.79 2.29
N PHE A 82 12.38 -3.00 2.20
CA PHE A 82 13.05 -3.83 1.18
C PHE A 82 12.76 -3.42 -0.27
N VAL A 83 12.57 -2.12 -0.51
CA VAL A 83 12.40 -1.56 -1.86
C VAL A 83 13.77 -1.13 -2.38
N GLU A 84 14.22 -1.77 -3.45
CA GLU A 84 15.54 -1.55 -4.08
C GLU A 84 15.64 -0.17 -4.73
N GLU A 85 16.88 0.26 -5.02
CA GLU A 85 17.13 1.43 -5.86
C GLU A 85 16.44 1.29 -7.23
N GLY A 86 15.89 2.38 -7.74
CA GLY A 86 15.13 2.39 -8.98
C GLY A 86 13.66 1.99 -8.84
N TRP A 87 13.19 1.62 -7.63
CA TRP A 87 11.80 1.28 -7.34
C TRP A 87 11.14 2.34 -6.44
N SER A 88 9.85 2.56 -6.65
CA SER A 88 9.00 3.36 -5.77
C SER A 88 7.97 2.49 -5.05
N THR A 89 7.38 3.03 -3.98
CA THR A 89 6.26 2.40 -3.29
C THR A 89 4.93 2.80 -3.91
N ILE A 90 4.03 1.84 -4.06
CA ILE A 90 2.61 2.11 -4.36
C ILE A 90 1.85 2.27 -3.03
N PRO A 91 0.88 3.20 -2.94
CA PRO A 91 -0.03 3.30 -1.80
C PRO A 91 -0.67 1.97 -1.40
N SER A 92 -0.81 1.75 -0.08
CA SER A 92 -1.25 0.48 0.49
C SER A 92 -2.67 0.10 0.07
N LEU A 93 -2.87 -1.16 -0.32
CA LEU A 93 -4.16 -1.65 -0.83
C LEU A 93 -5.21 -1.78 0.27
N ALA A 94 -6.46 -1.93 -0.15
CA ALA A 94 -7.64 -2.12 0.69
C ALA A 94 -7.71 -3.50 1.38
N PHE A 95 -6.57 -4.10 1.72
CA PHE A 95 -6.51 -5.34 2.47
C PHE A 95 -5.22 -5.45 3.29
N LYS A 96 -5.32 -6.15 4.43
CA LYS A 96 -4.22 -6.37 5.37
C LYS A 96 -3.73 -7.82 5.32
N CYS A 97 -2.52 -8.05 5.85
CA CYS A 97 -2.12 -9.37 6.30
C CYS A 97 -2.87 -9.65 7.61
N ASP A 98 -3.75 -10.65 7.63
CA ASP A 98 -4.47 -11.01 8.84
C ASP A 98 -4.68 -12.53 8.92
N VAL A 99 -4.34 -13.09 10.08
CA VAL A 99 -4.54 -14.48 10.44
C VAL A 99 -6.05 -14.78 10.57
N ALA A 100 -6.86 -13.81 11.00
CA ALA A 100 -8.30 -13.92 11.11
C ALA A 100 -8.99 -14.04 9.73
N ASP A 101 -8.46 -13.34 8.72
CA ASP A 101 -8.95 -13.40 7.33
C ASP A 101 -8.32 -14.55 6.51
N SER A 102 -7.59 -15.47 7.16
CA SER A 102 -6.88 -16.60 6.53
C SER A 102 -5.78 -16.21 5.53
N ILE A 103 -5.37 -14.93 5.51
CA ILE A 103 -4.25 -14.46 4.69
C ILE A 103 -3.01 -14.45 5.58
N LYS A 104 -2.31 -15.60 5.61
CA LYS A 104 -0.88 -15.59 5.93
C LYS A 104 -0.22 -14.55 5.02
N CYS A 105 0.78 -13.82 5.52
CA CYS A 105 1.53 -12.81 4.78
C CYS A 105 2.47 -13.48 3.74
N ASP A 106 1.85 -14.33 2.93
CA ASP A 106 2.39 -15.14 1.86
C ASP A 106 2.38 -14.28 0.61
N HIS A 107 3.57 -14.00 0.09
CA HIS A 107 3.75 -13.08 -1.01
C HIS A 107 3.02 -13.53 -2.28
N GLN A 108 2.85 -14.84 -2.52
CA GLN A 108 2.14 -15.36 -3.69
C GLN A 108 0.64 -15.10 -3.59
N LYS A 109 0.01 -15.46 -2.46
CA LYS A 109 -1.42 -15.21 -2.23
C LYS A 109 -1.76 -13.73 -2.24
N LEU A 110 -0.92 -12.90 -1.62
CA LEU A 110 -1.08 -11.44 -1.65
C LEU A 110 -1.00 -10.91 -3.08
N SER A 111 -0.08 -11.46 -3.89
CA SER A 111 0.09 -11.03 -5.27
C SER A 111 -1.12 -11.32 -6.16
N GLU A 112 -1.75 -12.49 -6.00
CA GLU A 112 -3.00 -12.82 -6.70
C GLU A 112 -4.17 -11.92 -6.25
N LYS A 113 -4.20 -11.54 -4.97
CA LYS A 113 -5.20 -10.59 -4.46
C LYS A 113 -4.95 -9.18 -5.00
N ALA A 114 -3.70 -8.73 -5.05
CA ALA A 114 -3.32 -7.40 -5.49
C ALA A 114 -3.69 -7.10 -6.94
N LYS A 115 -3.68 -8.11 -7.82
CA LYS A 115 -4.14 -7.99 -9.22
C LYS A 115 -5.55 -7.43 -9.36
N LYS A 116 -6.40 -7.55 -8.33
CA LYS A 116 -7.77 -7.00 -8.34
C LYS A 116 -7.84 -5.50 -8.05
N TYR A 117 -6.79 -4.95 -7.46
CA TYR A 117 -6.75 -3.56 -6.98
C TYR A 117 -5.74 -2.70 -7.73
N ILE A 118 -4.83 -3.32 -8.49
CA ILE A 118 -3.81 -2.62 -9.25
C ILE A 118 -3.99 -2.89 -10.73
N ASN A 119 -4.04 -1.81 -11.51
CA ASN A 119 -3.95 -1.86 -12.97
C ASN A 119 -2.73 -1.10 -13.43
N ALA A 120 -2.10 -1.59 -14.48
CA ALA A 120 -1.06 -0.88 -15.20
C ALA A 120 -1.37 -0.91 -16.69
N PHE A 121 -1.28 0.26 -17.30
CA PHE A 121 -1.65 0.49 -18.68
C PHE A 121 -0.38 0.62 -19.56
N GLU A 122 -0.53 0.49 -20.87
CA GLU A 122 0.60 0.55 -21.82
C GLU A 122 1.22 1.96 -21.95
N ASN A 123 0.59 2.98 -21.36
CA ASN A 123 1.06 4.36 -21.33
C ASN A 123 1.80 4.73 -20.02
N SER A 124 2.23 3.75 -19.23
CA SER A 124 2.84 3.95 -17.90
C SER A 124 1.88 4.44 -16.81
N THR A 125 0.57 4.52 -17.09
CA THR A 125 -0.40 4.83 -16.04
C THR A 125 -0.53 3.62 -15.12
N VAL A 126 -0.49 3.85 -13.80
CA VAL A 126 -0.71 2.83 -12.77
C VAL A 126 -1.79 3.32 -11.82
N THR A 127 -2.79 2.48 -11.57
CA THR A 127 -3.88 2.77 -10.63
C THR A 127 -3.82 1.79 -9.48
N SER A 128 -4.07 2.27 -8.26
CA SER A 128 -4.15 1.47 -7.04
C SER A 128 -5.44 1.82 -6.30
N VAL A 129 -6.27 0.82 -6.03
CA VAL A 129 -7.50 0.95 -5.25
C VAL A 129 -7.21 0.60 -3.79
N THR A 130 -7.51 1.54 -2.91
CA THR A 130 -7.21 1.50 -1.47
C THR A 130 -8.50 1.69 -0.66
N GLU A 131 -8.42 1.59 0.67
CA GLU A 131 -9.57 1.81 1.57
C GLU A 131 -10.10 3.26 1.47
N ASP A 132 -9.21 4.22 1.22
CA ASP A 132 -9.49 5.66 1.16
C ASP A 132 -9.67 6.21 -0.27
N GLY A 133 -9.56 5.37 -1.31
CA GLY A 133 -10.00 5.71 -2.67
C GLY A 133 -9.14 5.16 -3.80
N VAL A 134 -8.90 5.98 -4.83
CA VAL A 134 -8.13 5.59 -6.02
C VAL A 134 -6.90 6.46 -6.13
N TYR A 135 -5.74 5.82 -6.11
CA TYR A 135 -4.46 6.46 -6.41
C TYR A 135 -4.10 6.21 -7.87
N VAL A 136 -3.62 7.24 -8.55
CA VAL A 136 -3.28 7.19 -9.97
C VAL A 136 -1.91 7.81 -10.17
N SER A 137 -1.01 7.07 -10.80
CA SER A 137 0.24 7.61 -11.32
C SER A 137 0.16 7.66 -12.83
N PHE A 138 0.34 8.83 -13.42
CA PHE A 138 0.45 9.02 -14.88
C PHE A 138 1.92 8.98 -15.36
N ASN A 139 2.86 8.78 -14.46
CA ASN A 139 4.30 8.87 -14.69
C ASN A 139 5.04 7.65 -14.14
N GLY A 140 4.51 6.45 -14.38
CA GLY A 140 5.21 5.20 -14.07
C GLY A 140 5.57 5.05 -12.59
N CYS A 141 4.64 5.37 -11.69
CA CYS A 141 4.82 5.31 -10.24
C CYS A 141 5.81 6.32 -9.62
N GLN A 142 6.22 7.36 -10.34
CA GLN A 142 7.04 8.44 -9.78
C GLN A 142 6.24 9.30 -8.79
N SER A 143 4.97 9.60 -9.09
CA SER A 143 4.05 10.30 -8.19
C SER A 143 2.63 9.78 -8.34
N PHE A 144 1.82 9.94 -7.29
CA PHE A 144 0.41 9.58 -7.31
C PHE A 144 -0.48 10.78 -7.01
N VAL A 145 -1.55 10.93 -7.79
CA VAL A 145 -2.71 11.76 -7.44
C VAL A 145 -3.77 10.86 -6.80
N HIS A 146 -4.53 11.42 -5.87
CA HIS A 146 -5.51 10.67 -5.08
C HIS A 146 -6.91 11.23 -5.30
N TRP A 147 -7.82 10.36 -5.69
CA TRP A 147 -9.24 10.61 -5.57
C TRP A 147 -9.76 9.97 -4.28
N ASN A 148 -10.23 10.81 -3.36
CA ASN A 148 -10.56 10.41 -2.00
C ASN A 148 -12.06 10.06 -1.83
N THR A 149 -12.36 8.87 -1.31
CA THR A 149 -13.74 8.38 -1.09
C THR A 149 -14.42 8.94 0.14
N SER A 150 -13.70 9.62 1.04
CA SER A 150 -14.26 10.22 2.26
C SER A 150 -15.43 11.17 1.99
N LEU A 151 -15.43 11.85 0.85
CA LEU A 151 -16.53 12.71 0.42
C LEU A 151 -17.85 11.94 0.24
N ILE A 152 -17.78 10.64 -0.07
CA ILE A 152 -18.93 9.74 -0.18
C ILE A 152 -19.21 9.06 1.17
N ASN A 153 -18.16 8.65 1.88
CA ASN A 153 -18.30 7.91 3.13
C ASN A 153 -18.80 8.77 4.31
N ASN A 154 -18.60 10.09 4.29
CA ASN A 154 -19.15 10.99 5.32
C ASN A 154 -20.68 10.91 5.40
N GLU A 155 -21.36 10.58 4.30
CA GLU A 155 -22.81 10.37 4.29
C GLU A 155 -23.21 8.94 4.70
N SER A 156 -22.27 7.99 4.72
CA SER A 156 -22.53 6.58 5.04
C SER A 156 -21.24 5.84 5.46
N PRO A 157 -20.86 5.86 6.75
CA PRO A 157 -19.58 5.31 7.23
C PRO A 157 -19.43 3.78 7.09
N ASN A 158 -20.52 3.07 6.79
CA ASN A 158 -20.52 1.62 6.54
C ASN A 158 -20.60 1.25 5.04
N LEU A 159 -20.42 2.23 4.15
CA LEU A 159 -20.51 2.01 2.72
C LEU A 159 -19.32 1.19 2.21
N LYS A 160 -19.56 -0.07 1.85
CA LYS A 160 -18.61 -0.83 1.03
C LYS A 160 -18.73 -0.35 -0.41
N ILE A 161 -17.70 0.33 -0.89
CA ILE A 161 -17.57 0.81 -2.26
C ILE A 161 -16.81 -0.23 -3.08
N PHE A 162 -17.36 -0.60 -4.23
CA PHE A 162 -16.65 -1.38 -5.25
C PHE A 162 -16.28 -0.48 -6.42
N ILE A 163 -15.00 -0.46 -6.76
CA ILE A 163 -14.47 0.30 -7.89
C ILE A 163 -14.22 -0.67 -9.04
N SER A 164 -14.69 -0.32 -10.23
CA SER A 164 -14.64 -1.16 -11.43
C SER A 164 -14.48 -0.31 -12.69
N ASN A 165 -14.29 -0.97 -13.84
CA ASN A 165 -14.21 -0.33 -15.15
C ASN A 165 -13.19 0.82 -15.22
N ILE A 166 -12.04 0.64 -14.57
CA ILE A 166 -10.97 1.64 -14.57
C ILE A 166 -10.37 1.73 -15.98
N GLN A 167 -10.43 2.90 -16.59
CA GLN A 167 -9.86 3.20 -17.89
C GLN A 167 -8.93 4.41 -17.76
N ALA A 168 -7.77 4.37 -18.41
CA ALA A 168 -6.85 5.49 -18.44
C ALA A 168 -6.29 5.71 -19.85
N SER A 169 -5.99 6.95 -20.18
CA SER A 169 -5.36 7.34 -21.45
C SER A 169 -4.07 8.12 -21.21
N ASP A 170 -3.22 8.19 -22.23
CA ASP A 170 -1.97 8.95 -22.27
C ASP A 170 -2.19 10.47 -22.24
N LYS A 171 -3.41 10.92 -22.53
CA LYS A 171 -3.84 12.32 -22.46
C LYS A 171 -4.22 12.78 -21.04
N GLY A 172 -3.89 11.99 -20.02
CA GLY A 172 -4.22 12.30 -18.63
C GLY A 172 -5.69 12.10 -18.29
N THR A 173 -6.43 11.36 -19.12
CA THR A 173 -7.80 10.96 -18.79
C THR A 173 -7.77 9.72 -17.90
N ILE A 174 -8.59 9.70 -16.85
CA ILE A 174 -8.93 8.50 -16.12
C ILE A 174 -10.42 8.48 -15.81
N SER A 175 -11.05 7.32 -15.92
CA SER A 175 -12.41 7.12 -15.44
C SER A 175 -12.59 5.78 -14.77
N PHE A 176 -13.59 5.69 -13.90
CA PHE A 176 -13.98 4.46 -13.23
C PHE A 176 -15.42 4.52 -12.74
N SER A 177 -15.98 3.35 -12.46
CA SER A 177 -17.32 3.17 -11.93
C SER A 177 -17.27 2.76 -10.47
N ILE A 178 -18.11 3.37 -9.66
CA ILE A 178 -18.34 3.03 -8.27
C ILE A 178 -19.73 2.41 -8.13
N THR A 179 -19.78 1.20 -7.58
CA THR A 179 -21.01 0.51 -7.21
C THR A 179 -21.08 0.43 -5.69
N PRO A 180 -21.91 1.26 -5.04
CA PRO A 180 -22.06 1.21 -3.59
C PRO A 180 -22.96 0.05 -3.20
N LYS A 181 -22.54 -0.78 -2.24
CA LYS A 181 -23.31 -1.97 -1.84
C LYS A 181 -24.68 -1.65 -1.21
N THR A 182 -24.89 -0.42 -0.76
CA THR A 182 -26.12 -0.01 -0.04
C THR A 182 -27.09 0.79 -0.89
N LEU A 183 -26.75 1.18 -2.12
CA LEU A 183 -27.70 1.88 -2.99
C LEU A 183 -28.76 0.88 -3.46
N LYS A 184 -29.96 1.02 -2.91
CA LYS A 184 -31.15 0.20 -3.22
C LYS A 184 -31.64 0.29 -4.68
N ASN A 185 -31.01 1.11 -5.52
CA ASN A 185 -31.59 1.58 -6.79
C ASN A 185 -30.72 1.32 -8.02
N ASP A 186 -29.85 0.30 -8.00
CA ASP A 186 -29.02 -0.09 -9.15
C ASP A 186 -28.30 1.11 -9.80
N SER A 187 -27.83 2.05 -8.98
CA SER A 187 -27.15 3.24 -9.46
C SER A 187 -25.64 3.08 -9.38
N VAL A 188 -24.96 3.51 -10.43
CA VAL A 188 -23.50 3.54 -10.53
C VAL A 188 -23.06 5.00 -10.51
N LEU A 189 -22.08 5.32 -9.66
CA LEU A 189 -21.42 6.61 -9.67
C LEU A 189 -20.23 6.52 -10.63
N TYR A 190 -20.31 7.22 -11.75
CA TYR A 190 -19.20 7.35 -12.68
C TYR A 190 -18.31 8.51 -12.22
N VAL A 191 -17.01 8.27 -12.16
CA VAL A 191 -15.99 9.26 -11.79
C VAL A 191 -15.03 9.41 -12.95
N GLU A 192 -14.72 10.64 -13.32
CA GLU A 192 -13.74 10.95 -14.36
C GLU A 192 -12.83 12.11 -13.96
N SER A 193 -11.62 12.08 -14.48
CA SER A 193 -10.73 13.23 -14.57
C SER A 193 -10.20 13.32 -16.01
N LEU A 194 -10.13 14.54 -16.54
CA LEU A 194 -9.63 14.84 -17.88
C LEU A 194 -8.27 15.56 -17.84
N ASP A 195 -7.69 15.76 -16.66
CA ASP A 195 -6.58 16.68 -16.42
C ASP A 195 -5.53 16.10 -15.44
N PHE A 196 -5.23 14.81 -15.59
CA PHE A 196 -4.24 14.10 -14.76
C PHE A 196 -4.64 14.04 -13.28
N GLY A 197 -5.93 13.92 -12.99
CA GLY A 197 -6.47 13.83 -11.62
C GLY A 197 -6.40 15.12 -10.83
N LYS A 198 -6.24 16.28 -11.48
CA LYS A 198 -6.29 17.59 -10.82
C LYS A 198 -7.72 17.98 -10.46
N THR A 199 -8.65 17.71 -11.36
CA THR A 199 -10.09 17.88 -11.15
C THR A 199 -10.83 16.58 -11.42
N TRP A 200 -11.92 16.38 -10.67
CA TRP A 200 -12.72 15.17 -10.72
C TRP A 200 -14.19 15.56 -10.92
N LYS A 201 -14.84 14.92 -11.88
CA LYS A 201 -16.27 15.03 -12.12
C LYS A 201 -16.93 13.72 -11.76
N THR A 202 -18.13 13.82 -11.19
CA THR A 202 -18.92 12.66 -10.84
C THR A 202 -20.30 12.75 -11.49
N LYS A 203 -20.83 11.61 -11.93
CA LYS A 203 -22.17 11.50 -12.52
C LYS A 203 -22.84 10.22 -12.06
N THR A 204 -24.03 10.34 -11.48
CA THR A 204 -24.85 9.18 -11.14
C THR A 204 -25.61 8.70 -12.38
N VAL A 205 -25.50 7.41 -12.67
CA VAL A 205 -26.22 6.75 -13.77
C VAL A 205 -27.11 5.67 -13.17
N LYS A 206 -28.41 5.67 -13.50
CA LYS A 206 -29.30 4.55 -13.18
C LYS A 206 -29.01 3.45 -14.19
N THR A 207 -28.76 2.23 -13.72
CA THR A 207 -28.72 1.08 -14.63
C THR A 207 -30.16 0.65 -14.89
N GLU A 208 -30.59 0.76 -16.15
CA GLU A 208 -31.84 0.17 -16.61
C GLU A 208 -31.53 -1.29 -16.92
N PHE A 209 -32.03 -2.19 -16.07
CA PHE A 209 -32.03 -3.64 -16.32
C PHE A 209 -33.37 -4.06 -16.92
#